data_AF-A0A453JWW0-F1
#
_entry.id   AF-A0A453JWW0-F1
#
_cell.length_a   1.000
_cell.length_b   1.000
_cell.length_c   1.000
_cell.angle_alpha   90.00
_cell.angle_beta   90.00
_cell.angle_gamma   90.00
#
_symmetry.space_group_name_H-M   'P 1'
#
loop_
_entity.id
_entity.type
_entity.pdbx_description
1 polymer ?
#
loop_
_entity_poly.entity_id
_entity_poly.type
_entity_poly.pdbx_seq_one_letter_code
_entity_poly.pdbx_strand_id
1 'polypeptide(L)'
;MAEEAHALAIDQVVQKALDDANVSESDLSAVAVTIGPGLSLCLRVGVHKARKIAKVFGLPIVGVHHMEAHALVSRLVNKDLDYPFLALLISGGHNLLVLAQNLGEYVQLGTTIDDAIGEAYDKSARWLGLDIQKGGGPALEELALEGSDATTQRLQFLLCWSEDSSSIGY
;
A
#
# COMPACT_ATOMS: atom_id res chain seq x y z
N MET A 1 10.22 4.33 -17.47
CA MET A 1 9.12 3.44 -16.99
C MET A 1 9.26 3.22 -15.48
N ALA A 2 8.24 2.73 -14.77
CA ALA A 2 8.28 2.58 -13.31
C ALA A 2 9.43 1.65 -12.83
N GLU A 3 9.70 0.55 -13.53
CA GLU A 3 10.82 -0.36 -13.23
C GLU A 3 12.18 0.38 -13.25
N GLU A 4 12.44 1.18 -14.28
CA GLU A 4 13.69 1.95 -14.40
C GLU A 4 13.83 2.94 -13.25
N ALA A 5 12.74 3.60 -12.85
CA ALA A 5 12.75 4.51 -11.71
C ALA A 5 13.11 3.77 -10.41
N HIS A 6 12.55 2.57 -10.19
CA HIS A 6 12.96 1.72 -9.07
C HIS A 6 14.44 1.34 -9.16
N ALA A 7 14.92 0.93 -10.33
CA ALA A 7 16.31 0.49 -10.51
C ALA A 7 17.31 1.64 -10.26
N LEU A 8 16.98 2.86 -10.66
CA LEU A 8 17.81 4.05 -10.43
C LEU A 8 17.78 4.50 -8.96
N ALA A 9 16.67 4.30 -8.25
CA ALA A 9 16.50 4.79 -6.88
C ALA A 9 16.91 3.78 -5.79
N ILE A 10 16.80 2.47 -6.03
CA ILE A 10 16.84 1.46 -4.96
C ILE A 10 18.12 1.49 -4.13
N ASP A 11 19.30 1.64 -4.76
CA ASP A 11 20.57 1.68 -4.05
C ASP A 11 20.69 2.95 -3.19
N GLN A 12 20.25 4.09 -3.71
CA GLN A 12 20.28 5.38 -2.99
C GLN A 12 19.32 5.37 -1.80
N VAL A 13 18.11 4.84 -1.98
CA VAL A 13 17.10 4.75 -0.92
C VAL A 13 17.56 3.81 0.20
N VAL A 14 18.14 2.66 -0.14
CA VAL A 14 18.67 1.73 0.86
C VAL A 14 19.85 2.34 1.61
N GLN A 15 20.82 2.93 0.91
CA GLN A 15 21.96 3.56 1.57
C GLN A 15 21.52 4.69 2.50
N LYS A 16 20.62 5.55 2.03
CA LYS A 16 20.05 6.62 2.84
C LYS A 16 19.37 6.09 4.10
N ALA A 17 18.60 4.99 4.00
CA ALA A 17 17.93 4.40 5.15
C ALA A 17 18.92 3.85 6.19
N LEU A 18 20.03 3.25 5.74
CA LEU A 18 21.12 2.79 6.61
C LEU A 18 21.83 3.96 7.29
N ASP A 19 22.13 5.01 6.54
CA ASP A 19 22.77 6.23 7.04
C ASP A 19 21.88 6.94 8.08
N ASP A 20 20.59 7.11 7.78
CA ASP A 20 19.60 7.73 8.67
C ASP A 20 19.44 6.92 9.98
N ALA A 21 19.61 5.60 9.92
CA ALA A 21 19.59 4.70 11.08
C ALA A 21 20.95 4.55 11.78
N ASN A 22 22.03 5.13 11.21
CA ASN A 22 23.41 5.01 11.67
C ASN A 22 23.86 3.54 11.87
N VAL A 23 23.53 2.69 10.90
CA VAL A 23 23.92 1.27 10.86
C VAL A 23 24.51 0.91 9.50
N SER A 24 25.27 -0.17 9.45
CA SER A 24 25.80 -0.76 8.21
C SER A 24 25.03 -2.02 7.82
N GLU A 25 25.21 -2.49 6.59
CA GLU A 25 24.59 -3.73 6.11
C GLU A 25 25.00 -4.96 6.95
N SER A 26 26.18 -4.94 7.58
CA SER A 26 26.65 -5.99 8.49
C SER A 26 25.95 -6.00 9.86
N ASP A 27 25.29 -4.90 10.24
CA ASP A 27 24.56 -4.81 11.51
C ASP A 27 23.13 -5.37 11.39
N LEU A 28 22.68 -5.65 10.16
CA LEU A 28 21.35 -6.17 9.89
C LEU A 28 21.22 -7.62 10.35
N SER A 29 20.06 -7.96 10.92
CA SER A 29 19.75 -9.35 11.31
C SER A 29 18.90 -10.11 10.29
N ALA A 30 18.21 -9.41 9.39
CA ALA A 30 17.35 -9.98 8.35
C ALA A 30 17.07 -8.93 7.26
N VAL A 31 16.59 -9.37 6.09
CA VAL A 31 16.11 -8.48 5.02
C VAL A 31 14.67 -8.81 4.65
N ALA A 32 13.74 -7.88 4.89
CA ALA A 32 12.36 -8.00 4.45
C ALA A 32 12.14 -7.34 3.09
N VAL A 33 11.37 -7.96 2.20
CA VAL A 33 11.08 -7.42 0.87
C VAL A 33 9.68 -7.78 0.40
N THR A 34 8.99 -6.82 -0.23
CA THR A 34 7.67 -7.08 -0.82
C THR A 34 7.77 -8.02 -2.01
N ILE A 35 6.96 -9.09 -2.01
CA ILE A 35 6.93 -10.09 -3.08
C ILE A 35 5.65 -10.04 -3.94
N GLY A 36 4.62 -9.32 -3.48
CA GLY A 36 3.39 -9.09 -4.23
C GLY A 36 2.21 -8.76 -3.31
N PRO A 37 1.04 -8.41 -3.88
CA PRO A 37 0.81 -8.09 -5.29
C PRO A 37 1.50 -6.80 -5.74
N GLY A 38 1.57 -6.58 -7.05
CA GLY A 38 2.15 -5.38 -7.66
C GLY A 38 2.74 -5.62 -9.05
N LEU A 39 3.28 -4.58 -9.68
CA LEU A 39 3.93 -4.68 -10.98
C LEU A 39 5.16 -5.59 -10.88
N SER A 40 5.10 -6.76 -11.50
CA SER A 40 6.12 -7.83 -11.38
C SER A 40 7.54 -7.36 -11.68
N LEU A 41 7.71 -6.50 -12.69
CA LEU A 41 9.01 -5.92 -13.06
C LEU A 41 9.57 -5.01 -11.96
N CYS A 42 8.72 -4.22 -11.31
CA CYS A 42 9.12 -3.34 -10.21
C CYS A 42 9.48 -4.17 -8.95
N LEU A 43 8.68 -5.19 -8.64
CA LEU A 43 8.94 -6.09 -7.50
C LEU A 43 10.29 -6.81 -7.64
N ARG A 44 10.66 -7.23 -8.86
CA ARG A 44 11.94 -7.87 -9.14
C ARG A 44 13.13 -7.01 -8.76
N VAL A 45 13.07 -5.69 -8.94
CA VAL A 45 14.17 -4.78 -8.54
C VAL A 45 14.42 -4.88 -7.03
N GLY A 46 13.36 -4.77 -6.22
CA GLY A 46 13.46 -4.89 -4.75
C GLY A 46 13.96 -6.27 -4.33
N VAL A 47 13.39 -7.34 -4.89
CA VAL A 47 13.79 -8.73 -4.58
C VAL A 47 15.26 -8.98 -4.93
N HIS A 48 15.76 -8.47 -6.06
CA HIS A 48 17.17 -8.60 -6.41
C HIS A 48 18.10 -7.88 -5.42
N LYS A 49 17.77 -6.65 -5.02
CA LYS A 49 18.55 -5.91 -4.02
C LYS A 49 18.56 -6.63 -2.68
N ALA A 50 17.40 -7.10 -2.21
CA ALA A 50 17.28 -7.84 -0.96
C ALA A 50 18.13 -9.13 -0.97
N ARG A 51 18.06 -9.91 -2.06
CA ARG A 51 18.86 -11.13 -2.23
C ARG A 51 20.36 -10.83 -2.28
N LYS A 52 20.78 -9.71 -2.88
CA LYS A 52 22.19 -9.30 -2.91
C LYS A 52 22.71 -9.05 -1.50
N ILE A 53 22.03 -8.22 -0.70
CA ILE A 53 22.42 -7.92 0.69
C ILE A 53 22.45 -9.21 1.50
N ALA A 54 21.36 -9.97 1.50
CA ALA A 54 21.24 -11.18 2.28
C ALA A 54 22.31 -12.23 1.92
N LYS A 55 22.65 -12.37 0.64
CA LYS A 55 23.70 -13.30 0.21
C LYS A 55 25.09 -12.86 0.67
N VAL A 56 25.40 -11.57 0.66
CA VAL A 56 26.72 -11.04 1.05
C VAL A 56 26.95 -11.22 2.55
N PHE A 57 25.92 -10.98 3.37
CA PHE A 57 26.02 -11.01 4.83
C PHE A 57 25.44 -12.28 5.48
N GLY A 58 25.00 -13.26 4.68
CA GLY A 58 24.44 -14.52 5.19
C GLY A 58 23.12 -14.35 5.96
N LEU A 59 22.31 -13.35 5.61
CA LEU A 59 21.10 -12.98 6.35
C LEU A 59 19.86 -13.76 5.87
N PRO A 60 18.89 -14.05 6.75
CA PRO A 60 17.58 -14.54 6.34
C PRO A 60 16.81 -13.47 5.55
N ILE A 61 16.00 -13.92 4.58
CA ILE A 61 15.10 -13.07 3.79
C ILE A 61 13.66 -13.36 4.18
N VAL A 62 12.88 -12.31 4.41
CA VAL A 62 11.44 -12.39 4.69
C VAL A 62 10.68 -11.80 3.50
N GLY A 63 9.92 -12.65 2.80
CA GLY A 63 8.98 -12.19 1.77
C GLY A 63 7.74 -11.61 2.44
N VAL A 64 7.35 -10.40 2.05
CA VAL A 64 6.23 -9.67 2.66
C VAL A 64 5.11 -9.51 1.63
N HIS A 65 3.89 -9.87 2.00
CA HIS A 65 2.71 -9.59 1.21
C HIS A 65 2.31 -8.11 1.36
N HIS A 66 2.12 -7.41 0.25
CA HIS A 66 1.92 -5.95 0.20
C HIS A 66 0.70 -5.52 1.01
N MET A 67 -0.44 -6.21 0.84
CA MET A 67 -1.68 -5.87 1.56
C MET A 67 -1.64 -6.27 3.04
N GLU A 68 -0.87 -7.33 3.37
CA GLU A 68 -0.68 -7.71 4.77
C GLU A 68 0.13 -6.63 5.50
N ALA A 69 1.18 -6.12 4.86
CA ALA A 69 1.96 -5.01 5.39
C ALA A 69 1.07 -3.79 5.67
N HIS A 70 0.18 -3.41 4.73
CA HIS A 70 -0.78 -2.32 4.94
C HIS A 70 -1.70 -2.55 6.14
N ALA A 71 -2.28 -3.75 6.28
CA ALA A 71 -3.14 -4.07 7.43
C ALA A 71 -2.40 -3.94 8.77
N LEU A 72 -1.16 -4.42 8.82
CA LEU A 72 -0.34 -4.45 10.03
C LEU A 72 0.20 -3.07 10.45
N VAL A 73 0.17 -2.04 9.58
CA VAL A 73 0.50 -0.67 9.99
C VAL A 73 -0.37 -0.21 11.17
N SER A 74 -1.64 -0.63 11.20
CA SER A 74 -2.57 -0.31 12.30
C SER A 74 -2.04 -0.81 13.65
N ARG A 75 -1.43 -2.01 13.66
CA ARG A 75 -0.80 -2.59 14.86
C ARG A 75 0.56 -1.97 15.18
N LEU A 76 1.26 -1.42 14.18
CA LEU A 76 2.50 -0.67 14.40
C LEU A 76 2.23 0.66 15.12
N VAL A 77 1.17 1.36 14.72
CA VAL A 77 0.75 2.64 15.31
C VAL A 77 0.04 2.44 16.65
N ASN A 78 -0.85 1.46 16.73
CA ASN A 78 -1.58 1.13 17.96
C ASN A 78 -1.18 -0.27 18.44
N LYS A 79 -0.27 -0.31 19.43
CA LYS A 79 0.26 -1.57 19.98
C LYS A 79 -0.76 -2.39 20.76
N ASP A 80 -1.84 -1.75 21.24
CA ASP A 80 -2.91 -2.41 21.98
C ASP A 80 -4.01 -2.98 21.07
N LEU A 81 -3.87 -2.82 19.74
CA LEU A 81 -4.78 -3.41 18.77
C LEU A 81 -4.50 -4.92 18.64
N ASP A 82 -5.33 -5.71 19.30
CA ASP A 82 -5.29 -7.17 19.20
C ASP A 82 -6.18 -7.73 18.08
N TYR A 83 -5.90 -8.98 17.72
CA TYR A 83 -6.76 -9.74 16.83
C TYR A 83 -8.03 -10.20 17.58
N PRO A 84 -9.17 -10.39 16.87
CA PRO A 84 -9.39 -10.02 15.48
C PRO A 84 -9.68 -8.51 15.32
N PHE A 85 -9.30 -7.93 14.19
CA PHE A 85 -9.66 -6.54 13.86
C PHE A 85 -10.08 -6.38 12.40
N LEU A 86 -10.87 -5.33 12.15
CA LEU A 86 -11.25 -4.93 10.80
C LEU A 86 -10.28 -3.88 10.26
N ALA A 87 -9.83 -4.07 9.03
CA ALA A 87 -9.01 -3.12 8.29
C ALA A 87 -9.73 -2.68 7.02
N LEU A 88 -9.85 -1.37 6.84
CA LEU A 88 -10.31 -0.76 5.59
C LEU A 88 -9.10 -0.19 4.86
N LEU A 89 -8.63 -0.91 3.84
CA LEU A 89 -7.43 -0.60 3.07
C LEU A 89 -7.84 0.16 1.82
N ILE A 90 -7.65 1.47 1.85
CA ILE A 90 -8.05 2.38 0.79
C ILE A 90 -6.81 3.09 0.25
N SER A 91 -6.59 3.02 -1.07
CA SER A 91 -5.47 3.65 -1.77
C SER A 91 -5.86 4.05 -3.20
N GLY A 92 -4.87 4.51 -3.97
CA GLY A 92 -5.02 4.75 -5.42
C GLY A 92 -5.54 3.56 -6.21
N GLY A 93 -5.20 2.33 -5.80
CA GLY A 93 -5.49 1.10 -6.55
C GLY A 93 -6.17 0.00 -5.75
N HIS A 94 -6.58 0.26 -4.51
CA HIS A 94 -7.21 -0.75 -3.65
C HIS A 94 -8.34 -0.14 -2.84
N ASN A 95 -9.47 -0.84 -2.78
CA ASN A 95 -10.55 -0.61 -1.83
C ASN A 95 -10.87 -1.98 -1.22
N LEU A 96 -10.30 -2.32 -0.07
CA LEU A 96 -10.44 -3.65 0.53
C LEU A 96 -10.92 -3.54 1.97
N LEU A 97 -12.03 -4.22 2.29
CA LEU A 97 -12.47 -4.45 3.66
C LEU A 97 -12.04 -5.86 4.07
N VAL A 98 -11.17 -5.94 5.07
CA VAL A 98 -10.55 -7.20 5.48
C VAL A 98 -10.76 -7.42 6.98
N LEU A 99 -11.14 -8.63 7.36
CA LEU A 99 -11.08 -9.13 8.73
C LEU A 99 -9.74 -9.82 8.94
N ALA A 100 -8.87 -9.21 9.73
CA ALA A 100 -7.62 -9.82 10.18
C ALA A 100 -7.92 -10.67 11.42
N GLN A 101 -7.90 -12.00 11.27
CA GLN A 101 -8.17 -12.94 12.36
C GLN A 101 -6.89 -13.28 13.14
N ASN A 102 -5.76 -13.33 12.46
CA ASN A 102 -4.43 -13.51 13.03
C ASN A 102 -3.37 -13.05 12.01
N LEU A 103 -2.10 -13.05 12.41
CA LEU A 103 -1.00 -12.94 11.45
C LEU A 103 -1.04 -14.16 10.53
N GLY A 104 -0.98 -13.98 9.22
CA GLY A 104 -1.20 -15.10 8.31
C GLY A 104 -2.66 -15.40 7.98
N GLU A 105 -3.64 -14.76 8.63
CA GLU A 105 -5.05 -15.16 8.55
C GLU A 105 -5.97 -13.95 8.30
N TYR A 106 -6.29 -13.73 7.03
CA TYR A 106 -7.10 -12.60 6.57
C TYR A 106 -8.28 -13.08 5.71
N VAL A 107 -9.46 -12.53 6.01
CA VAL A 107 -10.68 -12.75 5.24
C VAL A 107 -11.06 -11.44 4.55
N GLN A 108 -11.07 -11.44 3.23
CA GLN A 108 -11.62 -10.33 2.46
C GLN A 108 -13.15 -10.35 2.59
N LEU A 109 -13.71 -9.32 3.20
CA LEU A 109 -15.15 -9.15 3.37
C LEU A 109 -15.78 -8.38 2.19
N GLY A 110 -15.01 -7.52 1.55
CA GLY A 110 -15.49 -6.73 0.41
C GLY A 110 -14.36 -6.06 -0.35
N THR A 111 -14.63 -5.80 -1.62
CA THR A 111 -13.74 -5.05 -2.51
C THR A 111 -14.56 -4.16 -3.45
N THR A 112 -13.89 -3.30 -4.22
CA THR A 112 -14.52 -2.66 -5.38
C THR A 112 -14.63 -3.63 -6.55
N ILE A 113 -15.69 -3.50 -7.35
CA ILE A 113 -15.87 -4.23 -8.61
C ILE A 113 -15.37 -3.44 -9.82
N ASP A 114 -15.11 -2.15 -9.64
CA ASP A 114 -14.72 -1.21 -10.68
C ASP A 114 -13.50 -0.37 -10.26
N ASP A 115 -13.66 0.94 -10.11
CA ASP A 115 -12.59 1.84 -9.76
C ASP A 115 -12.29 1.77 -8.26
N ALA A 116 -11.00 1.78 -7.93
CA ALA A 116 -10.59 2.16 -6.59
C ALA A 116 -10.94 3.63 -6.33
N ILE A 117 -11.13 4.02 -5.07
CA ILE A 117 -11.60 5.39 -4.76
C ILE A 117 -10.57 6.44 -5.19
N GLY A 118 -9.28 6.13 -5.10
CA GLY A 118 -8.24 7.05 -5.55
C GLY A 118 -8.24 7.23 -7.07
N GLU A 119 -8.53 6.18 -7.84
CA GLU A 119 -8.73 6.28 -9.29
C GLU A 119 -9.99 7.08 -9.63
N ALA A 120 -11.09 6.86 -8.90
CA ALA A 120 -12.32 7.64 -9.07
C ALA A 120 -12.10 9.12 -8.77
N TYR A 121 -11.30 9.45 -7.75
CA TYR A 121 -10.90 10.82 -7.43
C TYR A 121 -10.02 11.42 -8.53
N ASP A 122 -9.03 10.70 -9.03
CA ASP A 122 -8.18 11.17 -10.14
C ASP A 122 -8.99 11.45 -11.41
N LYS A 123 -9.94 10.59 -11.77
CA LYS A 123 -10.83 10.78 -12.92
C LYS A 123 -11.73 12.01 -12.73
N SER A 124 -12.33 12.15 -11.54
CA SER A 124 -13.22 13.27 -11.23
C SER A 124 -12.48 14.60 -11.24
N ALA A 125 -11.29 14.68 -10.65
CA ALA A 125 -10.46 15.88 -10.66
C ALA A 125 -10.09 16.31 -12.09
N ARG A 126 -9.75 15.36 -12.96
CA ARG A 126 -9.48 15.63 -14.38
C ARG A 126 -10.71 16.14 -15.12
N TRP A 127 -11.89 15.55 -14.88
CA TRP A 127 -13.13 16.02 -15.49
C TRP A 127 -13.50 17.43 -15.07
N LEU A 128 -13.19 17.80 -13.83
CA LEU A 128 -13.39 19.15 -13.31
C LEU A 128 -12.30 20.15 -13.74
N GLY A 129 -11.26 19.70 -14.46
CA GLY A 129 -10.19 20.56 -14.95
C GLY A 129 -9.28 21.11 -13.84
N LEU A 130 -9.17 20.42 -12.71
CA LEU A 130 -8.36 20.85 -11.57
C LEU A 130 -6.86 20.65 -11.84
N ASP A 131 -6.04 21.43 -11.14
CA ASP A 131 -4.60 21.18 -11.08
C ASP A 131 -4.33 19.94 -10.21
N ILE A 132 -3.87 18.87 -10.85
CA ILE A 132 -3.61 17.57 -10.21
C ILE A 132 -2.12 17.27 -10.00
N GLN A 133 -1.25 18.28 -9.94
CA GLN A 133 0.19 18.06 -9.69
C GLN A 133 0.47 17.25 -8.42
N LYS A 134 -0.38 17.40 -7.39
CA LYS A 134 -0.31 16.66 -6.12
C LYS A 134 -1.16 15.38 -6.10
N GLY A 135 -1.85 15.05 -7.19
CA GLY A 135 -2.87 14.00 -7.28
C GLY A 135 -4.29 14.55 -7.29
N GLY A 136 -5.25 13.78 -7.82
CA GLY A 136 -6.64 14.21 -7.93
C GLY A 136 -7.39 14.21 -6.61
N GLY A 137 -7.06 13.30 -5.68
CA GLY A 137 -7.63 13.29 -4.32
C GLY A 137 -7.41 14.60 -3.58
N PRO A 138 -6.15 15.06 -3.39
CA PRO A 138 -5.87 16.35 -2.75
C PRO A 138 -6.53 17.54 -3.45
N ALA A 139 -6.55 17.57 -4.79
CA ALA A 139 -7.18 18.64 -5.55
C ALA A 139 -8.71 18.71 -5.31
N LEU A 140 -9.37 17.55 -5.24
CA LEU A 140 -10.80 17.47 -4.91
C LEU A 140 -11.08 17.84 -3.46
N GLU A 141 -10.20 17.46 -2.52
CA GLU A 141 -10.33 17.83 -1.11
C GLU A 141 -10.23 19.34 -0.94
N GLU A 142 -9.26 19.99 -1.59
CA GLU A 142 -9.12 21.46 -1.60
C GLU A 142 -10.37 22.13 -2.18
N LEU A 143 -10.87 21.66 -3.33
CA LEU A 143 -12.10 22.18 -3.93
C LEU A 143 -13.34 21.99 -3.04
N ALA A 144 -13.43 20.84 -2.36
CA ALA A 144 -14.59 20.51 -1.51
C ALA A 144 -14.76 21.47 -0.34
N LEU A 145 -13.68 22.10 0.14
CA LEU A 145 -13.74 23.12 1.20
C LEU A 145 -14.45 24.42 0.77
N GLU A 146 -14.56 24.68 -0.54
CA GLU A 146 -15.26 25.84 -1.09
C GLU A 146 -16.77 25.59 -1.26
N GLY A 147 -17.22 24.34 -1.08
CA GLY A 147 -18.63 23.96 -1.21
C GLY A 147 -19.51 24.51 -0.08
N SER A 148 -20.70 25.01 -0.41
CA SER A 148 -21.72 25.37 0.58
C SER A 148 -22.76 24.26 0.74
N ASP A 149 -23.18 24.02 1.98
CA ASP A 149 -23.91 22.84 2.48
C ASP A 149 -25.29 22.58 1.82
N ALA A 150 -25.80 23.52 1.02
CA ALA A 150 -27.15 23.46 0.43
C ALA A 150 -27.27 22.50 -0.78
N THR A 151 -26.16 22.02 -1.35
CA THR A 151 -26.14 21.16 -2.55
C THR A 151 -25.14 20.00 -2.46
N THR A 152 -24.86 19.51 -1.25
CA THR A 152 -23.95 18.38 -1.05
C THR A 152 -24.54 17.10 -1.64
N GLN A 153 -24.09 16.70 -2.83
CA GLN A 153 -24.33 15.37 -3.36
C GLN A 153 -23.31 14.41 -2.74
N ARG A 154 -23.79 13.41 -1.99
CA ARG A 154 -22.93 12.34 -1.48
C ARG A 154 -22.50 11.46 -2.65
N LEU A 155 -21.20 11.43 -2.95
CA LEU A 155 -20.61 10.40 -3.78
C LEU A 155 -20.72 9.07 -3.03
N GLN A 156 -21.63 8.21 -3.49
CA GLN A 156 -21.75 6.85 -2.96
C GLN A 156 -20.70 5.97 -3.63
N PHE A 157 -19.70 5.55 -2.87
CA PHE A 157 -18.81 4.47 -3.28
C PHE A 157 -19.40 3.16 -2.80
N LEU A 158 -19.77 2.29 -3.74
CA LEU A 158 -20.38 0.99 -3.44
C LEU A 158 -19.27 0.00 -3.10
N LEU A 159 -19.16 -0.40 -1.84
CA LEU A 159 -18.39 -1.60 -1.50
C LEU A 159 -19.23 -2.82 -1.88
N CYS A 160 -18.69 -3.69 -2.74
CA CYS A 160 -19.35 -4.93 -3.09
C CYS A 160 -19.00 -6.01 -2.06
N TRP A 161 -20.03 -6.66 -1.51
CA TRP A 161 -19.85 -7.83 -0.66
C TRP A 161 -19.36 -9.00 -1.52
N SER A 162 -18.27 -9.63 -1.09
CA SER A 162 -17.78 -10.83 -1.76
C SER A 162 -18.35 -12.06 -1.04
N GLU A 163 -19.19 -12.84 -1.72
CA GLU A 163 -19.65 -14.13 -1.19
C GLU A 163 -18.55 -15.21 -1.20
N ASP A 164 -17.53 -15.01 -2.04
CA ASP A 164 -16.31 -15.82 -2.02
C ASP A 164 -15.40 -15.33 -0.89
N SER A 165 -15.43 -16.02 0.24
CA SER A 165 -14.41 -15.94 1.29
C SER A 165 -13.10 -16.55 0.78
N SER A 166 -12.53 -15.99 -0.28
CA SER A 166 -11.19 -16.30 -0.71
C SER A 166 -10.24 -15.70 0.32
N SER A 167 -9.51 -16.58 1.01
CA SER A 167 -8.33 -16.17 1.78
C SER A 167 -7.42 -15.37 0.86
N ILE A 168 -6.89 -14.25 1.33
CA ILE A 168 -5.80 -13.57 0.62
C ILE A 168 -4.66 -14.59 0.55
N GLY A 169 -4.52 -15.25 -0.61
CA GLY A 169 -3.61 -16.37 -0.77
C GLY A 169 -2.16 -15.90 -0.56
N TYR A 170 -1.43 -16.66 0.26
CA TYR A 170 0.01 -16.49 0.52
C TYR A 170 0.85 -17.13 -0.59
#